data_AF-A0A6M8VX91-F1
#
_entry.id   AF-A0A6M8VX91-F1
#
_cell.length_a   1.000
_cell.length_b   1.000
_cell.length_c   1.000
_cell.angle_alpha   90.00
_cell.angle_beta   90.00
_cell.angle_gamma   90.00
#
_symmetry.space_group_name_H-M   'P 1'
#
loop_
_entity.id
_entity.type
_entity.pdbx_description
1 polymer ?
#
loop_
_entity_poly.entity_id
_entity_poly.type
_entity_poly.pdbx_seq_one_letter_code
_entity_poly.pdbx_strand_id
1 'polypeptide(L)'
;MREDTFHIDRDGSLVRAATPRRGKPYRHRCQLETLETVAHAIDEAGDAGFVLEEIVAAEDLPSSQAATAIAFLKERGCVTTEGRRSYAASGCVHLDAMTEYHALKSGG
;
A
#
# COMPACT_ATOMS: atom_id res chain seq x y z
N MET A 1 -3.45 -19.84 -3.03
CA MET A 1 -2.76 -18.55 -3.27
C MET A 1 -3.73 -17.47 -2.81
N ARG A 2 -3.26 -16.40 -2.17
CA ARG A 2 -4.09 -15.21 -1.96
C ARG A 2 -3.96 -14.41 -3.25
N GLU A 3 -5.08 -14.02 -3.83
CA GLU A 3 -5.12 -13.19 -5.03
C GLU A 3 -5.63 -11.82 -4.62
N ASP A 4 -4.79 -10.80 -4.79
CA ASP A 4 -5.16 -9.40 -4.63
C ASP A 4 -5.20 -8.77 -6.02
N THR A 5 -6.24 -7.98 -6.29
CA THR A 5 -6.34 -7.14 -7.48
C THR A 5 -6.54 -5.69 -7.05
N PHE A 6 -5.96 -4.77 -7.81
CA PHE A 6 -5.99 -3.34 -7.54
C PHE A 6 -6.59 -2.59 -8.72
N HIS A 7 -7.37 -1.55 -8.44
CA HIS A 7 -7.86 -0.58 -9.42
C HIS A 7 -8.12 0.75 -8.74
N ILE A 8 -8.19 1.82 -9.53
CA ILE A 8 -8.66 3.12 -9.05
C ILE A 8 -10.15 3.25 -9.38
N ASP A 9 -10.97 3.57 -8.39
CA ASP A 9 -12.39 3.81 -8.61
C ASP A 9 -12.67 5.22 -9.17
N ARG A 10 -13.95 5.50 -9.44
CA ARG A 10 -14.39 6.77 -10.04
C ARG A 10 -14.13 7.98 -9.15
N ASP A 11 -14.03 7.79 -7.84
CA ASP A 11 -13.77 8.86 -6.88
C ASP A 11 -12.25 9.07 -6.69
N GLY A 12 -11.41 8.25 -7.34
CA GLY A 12 -9.97 8.30 -7.23
C GLY A 12 -9.39 7.49 -6.08
N SER A 13 -10.18 6.68 -5.37
CA SER A 13 -9.65 5.82 -4.32
C SER A 13 -9.00 4.57 -4.90
N LEU A 14 -7.88 4.14 -4.30
CA LEU A 14 -7.26 2.85 -4.54
C LEU A 14 -8.12 1.75 -3.91
N VAL A 15 -8.56 0.78 -4.71
CA VAL A 15 -9.40 -0.32 -4.25
C VAL A 15 -8.63 -1.63 -4.35
N ARG A 16 -8.51 -2.31 -3.22
CA ARG A 16 -8.02 -3.70 -3.15
C ARG A 16 -9.18 -4.65 -3.06
N ALA A 17 -9.31 -5.55 -4.03
CA ALA A 17 -10.18 -6.71 -3.95
C ALA A 17 -9.33 -7.96 -3.66
N ALA A 18 -9.61 -8.62 -2.54
CA ALA A 18 -8.82 -9.73 -2.03
C ALA A 18 -9.66 -11.00 -1.93
N THR A 19 -9.12 -12.10 -2.48
CA THR A 19 -9.66 -13.45 -2.30
C THR A 19 -8.75 -14.24 -1.35
N PRO A 20 -9.13 -14.38 -0.06
CA PRO A 20 -8.32 -15.13 0.89
C PRO A 20 -8.40 -16.64 0.64
N ARG A 21 -7.40 -17.40 1.09
CA ARG A 21 -7.42 -18.88 1.00
C ARG A 21 -8.58 -19.52 1.77
N ARG A 22 -9.07 -18.85 2.81
CA ARG A 22 -10.23 -19.22 3.62
C ARG A 22 -10.98 -17.95 4.00
N GLY A 23 -12.31 -18.01 4.00
CA GLY A 23 -13.16 -16.86 4.29
C GLY A 23 -13.83 -16.28 3.04
N LYS A 24 -14.48 -15.12 3.20
CA LYS A 24 -15.18 -14.43 2.12
C LYS A 24 -14.25 -13.44 1.42
N PRO A 25 -14.35 -13.30 0.08
CA PRO A 25 -13.72 -12.19 -0.64
C PRO A 25 -14.15 -10.85 -0.04
N TYR A 26 -13.22 -9.89 -0.03
CA TYR A 26 -13.48 -8.57 0.52
C TYR A 26 -12.91 -7.47 -0.36
N ARG A 27 -13.42 -6.26 -0.15
CA ARG A 27 -12.94 -5.03 -0.79
C ARG A 27 -12.65 -3.98 0.28
N HIS A 28 -11.49 -3.36 0.17
CA HIS A 28 -11.13 -2.17 0.93
C HIS A 28 -10.76 -1.05 -0.02
N ARG A 29 -11.14 0.18 0.37
CA ARG A 29 -10.80 1.41 -0.33
C ARG A 29 -9.77 2.15 0.51
N CYS A 30 -8.81 2.77 -0.17
CA CYS A 30 -7.78 3.63 0.39
C CYS A 30 -7.84 4.96 -0.36
N GLN A 31 -7.95 6.07 0.37
CA GLN A 31 -7.87 7.39 -0.25
C GLN A 31 -6.45 7.64 -0.77
N LEU A 32 -6.34 8.46 -1.83
CA LEU A 32 -5.04 8.82 -2.39
C LEU A 32 -4.13 9.48 -1.33
N GLU A 33 -4.69 10.39 -0.53
CA GLU A 33 -3.99 11.02 0.59
C GLU A 33 -3.41 9.98 1.56
N THR A 34 -4.17 8.95 1.94
CA THR A 34 -3.66 7.87 2.79
C THR A 34 -2.53 7.09 2.13
N LEU A 35 -2.59 6.84 0.81
CA LEU A 35 -1.49 6.21 0.08
C LEU A 35 -0.23 7.08 0.10
N GLU A 36 -0.38 8.39 -0.11
CA GLU A 36 0.72 9.36 -0.06
C GLU A 36 1.35 9.40 1.33
N THR A 37 0.55 9.53 2.39
CA THR A 37 1.02 9.53 3.79
C THR A 37 1.78 8.25 4.12
N VAL A 38 1.24 7.08 3.74
CA VAL A 38 1.92 5.79 3.95
C VAL A 38 3.25 5.74 3.20
N ALA A 39 3.30 6.21 1.95
CA ALA A 39 4.52 6.18 1.16
C ALA A 39 5.61 7.11 1.75
N HIS A 40 5.23 8.29 2.24
CA HIS A 40 6.13 9.17 2.97
C HIS A 40 6.64 8.54 4.28
N ALA A 41 5.76 7.94 5.08
CA ALA A 41 6.17 7.27 6.31
C ALA A 41 7.16 6.12 6.05
N ILE A 42 7.05 5.45 4.90
CA ILE A 42 8.01 4.41 4.48
C ILE A 42 9.36 5.03 4.09
N ASP A 43 9.36 6.16 3.38
CA ASP A 43 10.59 6.91 3.06
C ASP A 43 11.30 7.35 4.34
N GLU A 44 10.56 7.84 5.34
CA GLU A 44 11.12 8.24 6.64
C GLU A 44 11.67 7.06 7.46
N ALA A 45 11.04 5.88 7.35
CA ALA A 45 11.52 4.68 8.04
C ALA A 45 12.89 4.21 7.53
N GLY A 46 13.19 4.40 6.23
CA GLY A 46 14.47 4.06 5.61
C GLY A 46 14.97 2.65 5.97
N ASP A 47 16.25 2.56 6.33
CA ASP A 47 16.92 1.29 6.67
C ASP A 47 16.41 0.64 7.97
N ALA A 48 15.68 1.37 8.83
CA ALA A 48 15.07 0.79 10.02
C ALA A 48 13.89 -0.15 9.67
N GLY A 49 13.33 0.02 8.47
CA GLY A 49 12.13 -0.68 8.02
C GLY A 49 10.92 -0.41 8.92
N PHE A 50 9.81 -1.07 8.62
CA PHE A 50 8.55 -0.84 9.32
C PHE A 50 7.67 -2.10 9.45
N VAL A 51 6.73 -2.05 10.37
CA VAL A 51 5.52 -2.90 10.37
C VAL A 51 4.26 -2.04 10.21
N LEU A 52 3.14 -2.67 9.82
CA LEU A 52 1.87 -1.97 9.59
C LEU A 52 1.44 -1.15 10.81
N GLU A 53 1.56 -1.75 12.00
CA GLU A 53 1.13 -1.16 13.26
C GLU A 53 1.93 0.11 13.61
N GLU A 54 3.21 0.17 13.22
CA GLU A 54 4.06 1.35 13.43
C GLU A 54 3.56 2.53 12.57
N ILE A 55 3.29 2.31 11.28
CA ILE A 55 2.75 3.35 10.38
C ILE A 55 1.37 3.80 10.84
N VAL A 56 0.48 2.86 11.18
CA VAL A 56 -0.87 3.18 11.66
C VAL A 56 -0.83 4.05 12.91
N ALA A 57 0.06 3.73 13.84
CA ALA A 57 0.18 4.49 15.09
C ALA A 57 0.87 5.84 14.90
N ALA A 58 1.90 5.91 14.05
CA ALA A 58 2.63 7.15 13.80
C ALA A 58 1.77 8.21 13.08
N GLU A 59 0.99 7.76 12.09
CA GLU A 59 0.23 8.65 11.19
C GLU A 59 -1.26 8.76 11.55
N ASP A 60 -1.70 8.12 12.64
CA ASP A 60 -3.12 8.04 13.06
C ASP A 60 -4.06 7.60 11.92
N LEU A 61 -3.64 6.57 11.17
CA LEU A 61 -4.34 6.13 9.96
C LEU A 61 -5.33 5.00 10.20
N PRO A 62 -6.43 4.93 9.42
CA PRO A 62 -7.28 3.75 9.41
C PRO A 62 -6.50 2.51 8.95
N SER A 63 -6.41 1.49 9.81
CA SER A 63 -5.58 0.31 9.59
C SER A 63 -5.87 -0.43 8.27
N SER A 64 -7.13 -0.49 7.84
CA SER A 64 -7.53 -1.12 6.58
C SER A 64 -7.06 -0.35 5.34
N GLN A 65 -6.95 0.98 5.43
CA GLN A 65 -6.40 1.82 4.36
C GLN A 65 -4.88 1.68 4.30
N ALA A 66 -4.18 1.79 5.43
CA ALA A 66 -2.73 1.58 5.48
C ALA A 66 -2.34 0.18 4.98
N ALA A 67 -3.08 -0.86 5.39
CA ALA A 67 -2.87 -2.22 4.88
C ALA A 67 -3.18 -2.38 3.38
N THR A 68 -4.07 -1.55 2.83
CA THR A 68 -4.38 -1.51 1.39
C THR A 68 -3.25 -0.85 0.62
N ALA A 69 -2.76 0.30 1.09
CA ALA A 69 -1.62 1.01 0.52
C ALA A 69 -0.36 0.14 0.52
N ILE A 70 0.02 -0.42 1.68
CA ILE A 70 1.22 -1.29 1.78
C ILE A 70 1.12 -2.51 0.88
N ALA A 71 -0.07 -3.11 0.75
CA ALA A 71 -0.24 -4.26 -0.14
C ALA A 71 -0.09 -3.91 -1.62
N PHE A 72 -0.59 -2.73 -2.03
CA PHE A 72 -0.39 -2.21 -3.37
C PHE A 72 1.10 -1.96 -3.63
N LEU A 73 1.80 -1.28 -2.72
CA LEU A 73 3.24 -1.02 -2.86
C LEU A 73 4.08 -2.30 -2.92
N LYS A 74 3.68 -3.36 -2.22
CA LYS A 74 4.31 -4.68 -2.33
C LYS A 74 4.06 -5.35 -3.68
N GLU A 75 2.83 -5.28 -4.18
CA GLU A 75 2.48 -5.84 -5.49
C GLU A 75 3.24 -5.13 -6.63
N ARG A 76 3.45 -3.82 -6.48
CA ARG A 76 4.23 -3.00 -7.42
C ARG A 76 5.75 -3.06 -7.24
N GLY A 77 6.22 -3.77 -6.22
CA GLY A 77 7.65 -3.91 -5.95
C GLY A 77 8.30 -2.65 -5.36
N CYS A 78 7.53 -1.65 -4.93
CA CYS A 78 8.03 -0.47 -4.20
C CYS A 78 8.43 -0.81 -2.76
N VAL A 79 7.91 -1.91 -2.20
CA VAL A 79 8.18 -2.38 -0.85
C VAL A 79 8.49 -3.87 -0.86
N THR A 80 9.56 -4.26 -0.17
CA THR A 80 9.91 -5.67 0.06
C THR A 80 9.63 -6.06 1.52
N THR A 81 9.69 -7.36 1.83
CA THR A 81 9.53 -7.86 3.20
C THR A 81 10.63 -8.84 3.51
N GLU A 82 11.37 -8.57 4.59
CA GLU A 82 12.43 -9.45 5.09
C GLU A 82 12.15 -9.80 6.55
N GLY A 83 11.95 -11.10 6.80
CA GLY A 83 11.52 -11.58 8.11
C GLY A 83 10.17 -10.99 8.52
N ARG A 84 10.18 -10.15 9.56
CA ARG A 84 8.98 -9.51 10.12
C ARG A 84 8.78 -8.06 9.67
N ARG A 85 9.80 -7.43 9.08
CA ARG A 85 9.77 -6.01 8.69
C ARG A 85 9.65 -5.86 7.18
N SER A 86 9.08 -4.74 6.76
CA SER A 86 9.04 -4.30 5.38
C SER A 86 10.01 -3.15 5.17
N TYR A 87 10.54 -3.02 3.96
CA TYR A 87 11.55 -2.02 3.62
C TYR A 87 11.21 -1.38 2.27
N ALA A 88 11.64 -0.14 2.09
CA ALA A 88 11.61 0.52 0.79
C ALA A 88 12.47 -0.27 -0.20
N ALA A 89 11.96 -0.48 -1.42
CA ALA A 89 12.70 -1.12 -2.50
C ALA A 89 13.53 -0.12 -3.32
N SER A 90 13.31 1.18 -3.11
CA SER A 90 13.99 2.29 -3.78
C SER A 90 14.28 3.42 -2.77
N GLY A 91 15.00 4.44 -3.21
CA GLY A 91 15.29 5.63 -2.38
C GLY A 91 14.14 6.65 -2.29
N CYS A 92 13.01 6.43 -2.98
CA CYS A 92 11.87 7.34 -2.91
C CYS A 92 10.55 6.61 -3.24
N VAL A 93 10.00 5.94 -2.24
CA VAL A 93 8.74 5.20 -2.29
C VAL A 93 7.57 6.12 -2.60
N HIS A 94 7.59 7.37 -2.15
CA HIS A 94 6.53 8.33 -2.51
C HIS A 94 6.41 8.53 -4.03
N LEU A 95 7.51 8.81 -4.73
CA LEU A 95 7.48 9.02 -6.18
C LEU A 95 7.10 7.76 -6.94
N ASP A 96 7.57 6.60 -6.49
CA ASP A 96 7.20 5.31 -7.08
C ASP A 96 5.71 5.03 -6.87
N ALA A 97 5.18 5.28 -5.66
CA ALA A 97 3.78 5.11 -5.33
C ALA A 97 2.87 5.97 -6.22
N MET A 98 3.24 7.24 -6.44
CA MET A 98 2.47 8.14 -7.31
C MET A 98 2.54 7.72 -8.76
N THR A 99 3.71 7.28 -9.23
CA THR A 99 3.89 6.75 -10.58
C THR A 99 2.97 5.55 -10.83
N GLU A 100 2.98 4.57 -9.92
CA GLU A 100 2.17 3.36 -10.03
C GLU A 100 0.68 3.64 -9.87
N TYR A 101 0.28 4.55 -8.96
CA TYR A 101 -1.10 4.99 -8.83
C TYR A 101 -1.61 5.61 -10.14
N HIS A 102 -0.85 6.50 -10.75
CA HIS A 102 -1.24 7.17 -11.99
C HIS A 102 -1.25 6.22 -13.19
N ALA A 103 -0.27 5.30 -13.28
CA ALA A 103 -0.28 4.25 -14.28
C ALA A 103 -1.54 3.40 -14.19
N LEU A 104 -1.89 2.94 -12.97
CA LEU A 104 -3.11 2.16 -12.71
C LEU A 104 -4.38 2.96 -13.04
N LYS A 105 -4.42 4.26 -12.72
CA LYS A 105 -5.55 5.14 -13.03
C LYS A 105 -5.76 5.33 -14.53
N SER A 106 -4.68 5.38 -15.31
CA SER A 106 -4.75 5.55 -16.77
C SER A 106 -5.11 4.27 -17.55
N GLY A 107 -5.35 3.16 -16.86
CA GLY A 107 -5.72 1.89 -17.48
C GLY A 107 -4.52 1.08 -17.97
N GLY A 108 -3.42 1.11 -17.20
CA GLY A 108 -2.25 0.26 -17.45
C GLY A 108 -2.57 -1.21 -17.65
#